data_AF-A0A958QPA5-F1
#
_entry.id   AF-A0A958QPA5-F1
#
_cell.length_a   1.000
_cell.length_b   1.000
_cell.length_c   1.000
_cell.angle_alpha   90.00
_cell.angle_beta   90.00
_cell.angle_gamma   90.00
#
_symmetry.space_group_name_H-M   'P 1'
#
loop_
_entity.id
_entity.type
_entity.pdbx_description
1 polymer ?
#
loop_
_entity_poly.entity_id
_entity_poly.type
_entity_poly.pdbx_seq_one_letter_code
_entity_poly.pdbx_strand_id
1 'polypeptide(L)'
;MQDDFLSERFRAEDILLGGLGFSDEVRLVSLRRTEGGFEGTAKVDQEEPFEFSSEEELTELEEWAVDILIPLLEQEGRFPEEQNEKNPKERKIVA
;
A
#
# COMPACT_ATOMS: atom_id res chain seq x y z
N MET A 1 -15.70 -17.97 6.15
CA MET A 1 -15.86 -16.53 5.87
C MET A 1 -14.46 -15.98 5.63
N GLN A 2 -13.97 -16.09 4.40
CA GLN A 2 -12.68 -15.56 3.95
C GLN A 2 -12.82 -14.90 2.55
N ASP A 3 -13.90 -15.22 1.82
CA ASP A 3 -14.26 -14.59 0.53
C ASP A 3 -14.57 -13.08 0.59
N ASP A 4 -15.15 -12.58 1.69
CA ASP A 4 -15.58 -11.17 1.75
C ASP A 4 -14.40 -10.18 1.69
N PHE A 5 -13.28 -10.48 2.36
CA PHE A 5 -12.09 -9.62 2.41
C PHE A 5 -11.33 -9.55 1.08
N LEU A 6 -11.23 -10.68 0.37
CA LEU A 6 -10.65 -10.69 -0.99
C LEU A 6 -11.52 -9.89 -1.96
N SER A 7 -12.84 -9.91 -1.75
CA SER A 7 -13.79 -9.14 -2.56
C SER A 7 -13.68 -7.64 -2.30
N GLU A 8 -13.51 -7.20 -1.06
CA GLU A 8 -13.37 -5.77 -0.72
C GLU A 8 -12.07 -5.18 -1.26
N ARG A 9 -10.94 -5.88 -1.09
CA ARG A 9 -9.66 -5.44 -1.67
C ARG A 9 -9.76 -5.31 -3.18
N PHE A 10 -10.23 -6.37 -3.85
CA PHE A 10 -10.31 -6.38 -5.31
C PHE A 10 -11.19 -5.26 -5.83
N ARG A 11 -12.34 -5.00 -5.17
CA ARG A 11 -13.24 -3.92 -5.54
C ARG A 11 -12.64 -2.54 -5.30
N ALA A 12 -11.90 -2.35 -4.22
CA ALA A 12 -11.21 -1.10 -3.95
C ALA A 12 -10.07 -0.86 -4.96
N GLU A 13 -9.30 -1.90 -5.31
CA GLU A 13 -8.27 -1.82 -6.36
C GLU A 13 -8.90 -1.46 -7.72
N ASP A 14 -10.00 -2.10 -8.10
CA ASP A 14 -10.74 -1.82 -9.35
C ASP A 14 -11.22 -0.37 -9.44
N ILE A 15 -11.72 0.21 -8.34
CA ILE A 15 -12.16 1.61 -8.31
C ILE A 15 -10.99 2.56 -8.58
N LEU A 16 -9.88 2.42 -7.85
CA LEU A 16 -8.75 3.35 -7.98
C LEU A 16 -7.99 3.14 -9.30
N LEU A 17 -7.70 1.89 -9.64
CA LEU A 17 -6.93 1.55 -10.84
C LEU A 17 -7.77 1.77 -12.11
N GLY A 18 -9.06 1.42 -12.08
CA GLY A 18 -10.00 1.67 -13.17
C GLY A 18 -10.23 3.16 -13.41
N GLY A 19 -10.30 3.98 -12.34
CA GLY A 19 -10.38 5.44 -12.44
C GLY A 19 -9.17 6.06 -13.15
N LEU A 20 -7.99 5.45 -12.99
CA LEU A 20 -6.73 5.86 -13.64
C LEU A 20 -6.51 5.22 -15.02
N GLY A 21 -7.42 4.34 -15.47
CA GLY A 21 -7.31 3.66 -16.76
C GLY A 21 -6.31 2.50 -16.80
N PHE A 22 -5.93 1.97 -15.65
CA PHE A 22 -5.11 0.76 -15.55
C PHE A 22 -5.95 -0.50 -15.79
N SER A 23 -5.31 -1.58 -16.25
CA SER A 23 -5.97 -2.87 -16.50
C SER A 23 -6.22 -3.65 -15.21
N ASP A 24 -7.14 -4.63 -15.27
CA ASP A 24 -7.44 -5.55 -14.17
C ASP A 24 -6.26 -6.45 -13.73
N GLU A 25 -5.14 -6.39 -14.45
CA GLU A 25 -3.91 -7.13 -14.17
C GLU A 25 -3.00 -6.37 -13.20
N VAL A 26 -3.25 -5.07 -13.02
CA VAL A 26 -2.50 -4.21 -12.12
C VAL A 26 -2.90 -4.48 -10.67
N ARG A 27 -1.92 -4.57 -9.78
CA ARG A 27 -2.12 -4.76 -8.34
C ARG A 27 -1.42 -3.67 -7.56
N LEU A 28 -2.07 -3.18 -6.51
CA LEU A 28 -1.48 -2.18 -5.63
C LEU A 28 -0.45 -2.81 -4.70
N VAL A 29 0.70 -2.17 -4.59
CA VAL A 29 1.79 -2.53 -3.69
C VAL A 29 1.81 -1.59 -2.49
N SER A 30 1.64 -0.29 -2.73
CA SER A 30 1.58 0.74 -1.69
C SER A 30 0.62 1.84 -2.11
N LEU A 31 0.05 2.53 -1.12
CA LEU A 31 -0.87 3.63 -1.33
C LEU A 31 -0.74 4.62 -0.17
N ARG A 32 -0.74 5.93 -0.48
CA ARG A 32 -0.76 7.01 0.50
C ARG A 32 -1.69 8.13 0.04
N ARG A 33 -2.38 8.75 1.00
CA ARG A 33 -3.15 9.98 0.78
C ARG A 33 -2.22 11.17 0.60
N THR A 34 -2.60 12.07 -0.29
CA THR A 34 -1.96 13.39 -0.45
C THR A 34 -2.96 14.47 -0.05
N GLU A 35 -2.55 15.75 -0.11
CA GLU A 35 -3.43 16.87 0.24
C GLU A 35 -4.67 16.97 -0.68
N GLY A 36 -4.53 16.55 -1.94
CA GLY A 36 -5.59 16.65 -2.95
C GLY A 36 -6.10 15.32 -3.50
N GLY A 37 -5.40 14.20 -3.26
CA GLY A 37 -5.74 12.90 -3.86
C GLY A 37 -4.94 11.76 -3.24
N PHE A 38 -4.26 10.98 -4.08
CA PHE A 38 -3.50 9.81 -3.65
C PHE A 38 -2.34 9.50 -4.57
N GLU A 39 -1.36 8.79 -4.04
CA GLU A 39 -0.25 8.27 -4.82
C GLU A 39 0.17 6.91 -4.27
N GLY A 40 0.81 6.11 -5.10
CA GLY A 40 1.15 4.75 -4.71
C GLY A 40 2.09 4.09 -5.69
N THR A 41 2.42 2.85 -5.37
CA THR A 41 3.16 1.97 -6.24
C THR A 41 2.26 0.82 -6.64
N ALA A 42 2.19 0.53 -7.93
CA ALA A 42 1.50 -0.61 -8.48
C ALA A 42 2.48 -1.52 -9.23
N LYS A 43 2.07 -2.76 -9.49
CA LYS A 43 2.81 -3.66 -10.36
C LYS A 43 1.87 -4.44 -11.25
N VAL A 44 2.36 -4.78 -12.44
CA VAL A 44 1.73 -5.77 -13.32
C VAL A 44 2.56 -7.04 -13.19
N ASP A 45 1.95 -8.17 -12.86
CA ASP A 45 2.59 -9.49 -12.61
C ASP A 45 4.15 -9.52 -12.52
N GLN A 46 4.84 -10.03 -13.54
CA GLN A 46 6.30 -10.18 -13.58
C GLN A 46 7.06 -8.90 -14.00
N GLU A 47 6.36 -7.77 -14.08
CA GLU A 47 6.94 -6.49 -14.44
C GLU A 47 7.47 -5.73 -13.22
N GLU A 48 8.33 -4.76 -13.47
CA GLU A 48 8.84 -3.90 -12.41
C GLU A 48 7.70 -3.02 -11.85
N PRO A 49 7.66 -2.79 -10.52
CA PRO A 49 6.71 -1.87 -9.93
C PRO A 49 6.89 -0.45 -10.49
N PHE A 50 5.79 0.25 -10.68
CA PHE A 50 5.76 1.63 -11.15
C PHE A 50 4.96 2.51 -10.19
N GLU A 51 5.33 3.79 -10.15
CA GLU A 51 4.68 4.80 -9.33
C GLU A 51 3.54 5.47 -10.11
N PHE A 52 2.46 5.80 -9.41
CA PHE A 52 1.34 6.55 -9.95
C PHE A 52 0.84 7.58 -8.93
N SER A 53 0.20 8.64 -9.42
CA SER A 53 -0.40 9.67 -8.58
C SER A 53 -1.66 10.23 -9.23
N SER A 54 -2.66 10.51 -8.41
CA SER A 54 -3.82 11.33 -8.76
C SER A 54 -3.79 12.59 -7.90
N GLU A 55 -3.84 13.75 -8.56
CA GLU A 55 -3.93 15.07 -7.92
C GLU A 55 -5.38 15.60 -7.90
N GLU A 56 -6.33 14.77 -8.30
CA GLU A 56 -7.75 15.12 -8.36
C GLU A 56 -8.45 14.80 -7.03
N GLU A 57 -9.47 15.60 -6.71
CA GLU A 57 -10.34 15.39 -5.55
C GLU A 57 -10.97 14.00 -5.63
N LEU A 58 -10.83 13.24 -4.55
CA LEU A 58 -11.38 11.88 -4.46
C LEU A 58 -12.90 11.91 -4.50
N THR A 59 -13.49 11.09 -5.36
CA THR A 59 -14.91 10.78 -5.29
C THR A 59 -15.23 9.94 -4.06
N GLU A 60 -16.49 9.92 -3.61
CA GLU A 60 -16.93 9.11 -2.45
C GLU A 60 -16.51 7.63 -2.55
N LEU A 61 -16.46 7.09 -3.78
CA LEU A 61 -16.03 5.71 -4.03
C LEU A 61 -14.51 5.54 -3.91
N GLU A 62 -13.74 6.51 -4.40
CA GLU A 62 -12.28 6.48 -4.28
C GLU A 62 -11.85 6.74 -2.84
N GLU A 63 -12.52 7.63 -2.11
CA GLU A 63 -12.31 7.81 -0.67
C GLU A 63 -12.49 6.50 0.10
N TRP A 64 -13.61 5.81 -0.15
CA TRP A 64 -13.88 4.48 0.41
C TRP A 64 -12.79 3.48 0.04
N ALA A 65 -12.39 3.43 -1.24
CA ALA A 65 -11.36 2.51 -1.71
C ALA A 65 -10.01 2.77 -1.01
N VAL A 66 -9.60 4.03 -0.87
CA VAL A 66 -8.37 4.42 -0.16
C VAL A 66 -8.45 4.02 1.32
N ASP A 67 -9.59 4.23 1.99
CA ASP A 67 -9.77 3.86 3.40
C ASP A 67 -9.72 2.34 3.63
N ILE A 68 -10.13 1.55 2.64
CA ILE A 68 -9.99 0.09 2.67
C ILE A 68 -8.55 -0.33 2.39
N LEU A 69 -7.91 0.26 1.38
CA LEU A 69 -6.63 -0.23 0.85
C LEU A 69 -5.43 0.14 1.72
N ILE A 70 -5.36 1.36 2.25
CA ILE A 70 -4.23 1.78 3.09
C ILE A 70 -3.96 0.80 4.24
N PRO A 71 -4.93 0.47 5.12
CA PRO A 71 -4.67 -0.43 6.24
C PRO A 71 -4.38 -1.88 5.81
N LEU A 72 -4.85 -2.30 4.63
CA LEU A 72 -4.56 -3.62 4.07
C LEU A 72 -3.12 -3.68 3.55
N LEU A 73 -2.70 -2.68 2.78
CA LEU A 73 -1.36 -2.60 2.21
C LEU A 73 -0.30 -2.37 3.30
N GLU A 74 -0.62 -1.65 4.38
CA GLU A 74 0.26 -1.53 5.54
C GLU A 74 0.47 -2.85 6.29
N GLN A 75 -0.53 -3.73 6.32
CA GLN A 75 -0.42 -5.05 6.94
C GLN A 75 0.47 -5.99 6.11
N GLU A 76 0.36 -5.93 4.78
CA GLU A 76 1.22 -6.69 3.87
C GLU A 76 2.64 -6.12 3.78
N GLY A 77 2.78 -4.81 3.98
CA GLY A 77 4.06 -4.10 4.08
C GLY A 77 4.77 -4.27 5.42
N ARG A 78 4.16 -4.93 6.43
CA ARG A 78 4.87 -5.38 7.64
C ARG A 78 5.80 -6.54 7.32
N PHE A 79 6.87 -6.25 6.60
CA PHE A 79 8.14 -6.89 6.91
C PHE A 79 8.45 -6.59 8.38
N PRO A 80 8.93 -7.55 9.19
CA PRO A 80 9.34 -7.27 10.56
C PRO A 80 10.56 -6.33 10.53
N GLU A 81 10.33 -5.02 10.55
CA GLU A 81 11.25 -4.10 11.19
C GLU A 81 11.22 -4.43 12.69
N GLU A 82 12.13 -5.31 13.14
CA GLU A 82 12.70 -5.41 14.50
C GLU A 82 13.10 -6.86 14.88
N GLN A 83 14.27 -7.28 14.39
CA GLN A 83 15.27 -7.98 15.22
C GLN A 83 16.62 -7.27 15.07
N ASN A 84 16.63 -5.95 15.24
CA ASN A 84 17.87 -5.25 15.56
C ASN A 84 17.62 -4.16 16.60
N GLU A 85 16.81 -4.50 17.61
CA GLU A 85 16.73 -3.73 18.83
C GLU A 85 17.92 -4.11 19.74
N LYS A 86 18.81 -3.13 19.96
CA LYS A 86 19.73 -3.00 21.12
C LYS A 86 20.80 -4.08 21.28
N ASN A 87 22.00 -3.81 20.76
CA ASN A 87 23.20 -4.15 21.52
C ASN A 87 23.61 -2.90 22.34
N PRO A 88 23.27 -2.81 23.63
CA PRO A 88 23.64 -1.69 24.47
C PRO A 88 25.16 -1.64 24.67
N LYS A 89 25.62 -0.42 24.88
CA LYS A 89 27.01 0.00 25.05
C LYS A 89 27.77 -0.79 26.14
N GLU A 90 29.09 -0.66 26.08
CA GLU A 90 30.07 -0.89 27.15
C GLU A 90 30.58 -2.33 27.37
N ARG A 91 31.69 -2.66 26.68
CA ARG A 91 32.78 -3.38 27.33
C ARG A 91 33.96 -2.45 27.50
N LYS A 92 33.99 -1.81 28.66
CA LYS A 92 35.18 -1.23 29.29
C LYS A 92 36.19 -2.36 29.44
N ILE A 93 37.17 -2.45 28.54
CA ILE A 93 38.33 -3.30 28.76
C ILE A 93 39.36 -2.42 29.47
N VAL A 94 39.43 -2.60 30.78
CA VAL A 94 40.55 -2.15 31.60
C VAL A 94 41.61 -3.23 31.45
N ALA A 95 42.78 -2.88 30.92
CA ALA A 95 44.06 -3.54 31.16
C ALA A 95 45.16 -2.52 30.93
#